data_AF-W9QLN7-F1
#
_entry.id   AF-W9QLN7-F1
#
_cell.length_a   1.000
_cell.length_b   1.000
_cell.length_c   1.000
_cell.angle_alpha   90.00
_cell.angle_beta   90.00
_cell.angle_gamma   90.00
#
_symmetry.space_group_name_H-M   'P 1'
#
loop_
_entity.id
_entity.type
_entity.pdbx_description
1 polymer ?
#
loop_
_entity_poly.entity_id
_entity_poly.type
_entity_poly.pdbx_seq_one_letter_code
_entity_poly.pdbx_strand_id
1 'polypeptide(L)'
;MADLYALDFDGVLCDSCGESSLSAVKAAKVRWPNLFDDVDSTVVDWIVDQMHIVRPVVETGYENLLLVRLLLEMRLPSIRKSSVSEGLTVERILDNWLKLKPIIMEEWGEQREELIDLFGKVRDEWMEKDLASWIGANRFYPGVADALKFSSSSIYIVTTKQV
;
A
#
# COMPACT_ATOMS: atom_id res chain seq x y z
N MET A 1 12.70 -2.33 38.74
CA MET A 1 11.41 -2.65 38.09
C MET A 1 11.67 -2.62 36.61
N ALA A 2 11.26 -3.65 35.87
CA ALA A 2 11.32 -3.60 34.42
C ALA A 2 10.27 -2.60 33.92
N ASP A 3 10.55 -1.92 32.81
CA ASP A 3 9.61 -1.00 32.20
C ASP A 3 8.42 -1.77 31.59
N LEU A 4 7.37 -1.04 31.20
CA LEU A 4 6.25 -1.57 30.43
C LEU A 4 6.23 -0.87 29.07
N TYR A 5 6.21 -1.65 28.00
CA TYR A 5 6.11 -1.14 26.62
C TYR A 5 4.71 -1.44 26.07
N ALA A 6 4.06 -0.38 25.57
CA ALA A 6 2.81 -0.46 24.82
C ALA A 6 3.11 0.00 23.40
N LEU A 7 3.11 -0.92 22.44
CA LEU A 7 3.59 -0.71 21.08
C LEU A 7 2.42 -0.86 20.09
N ASP A 8 2.37 0.02 19.09
CA ASP A 8 1.54 -0.25 17.91
C ASP A 8 2.16 -1.40 17.09
N PHE A 9 1.37 -2.06 16.25
CA PHE A 9 1.87 -3.08 15.34
C PHE A 9 2.38 -2.47 14.05
N ASP A 10 1.52 -1.77 13.31
CA ASP A 10 1.86 -1.18 12.01
C ASP A 10 2.75 0.06 12.18
N GLY A 11 3.86 0.11 11.45
CA GLY A 11 4.77 1.26 11.48
C GLY A 11 5.65 1.36 12.73
N VAL A 12 5.49 0.45 13.71
CA VAL A 12 6.37 0.32 14.88
C VAL A 12 7.05 -1.04 14.90
N LEU A 13 6.29 -2.12 14.88
CA LEU A 13 6.85 -3.48 14.84
C LEU A 13 7.02 -3.95 13.40
N CYS A 14 5.98 -3.76 12.60
CA CYS A 14 5.86 -4.30 11.26
C CYS A 14 5.88 -3.18 10.21
N ASP A 15 6.71 -3.39 9.19
CA ASP A 15 6.61 -2.75 7.89
C ASP A 15 5.49 -3.43 7.08
N SER A 16 4.28 -2.87 7.21
CA SER A 16 3.10 -3.28 6.44
C SER A 16 2.97 -2.56 5.10
N CYS A 17 3.99 -1.79 4.69
CA CYS A 17 4.01 -1.13 3.39
C CYS A 17 4.04 -2.16 2.26
N GLY A 18 4.81 -3.24 2.41
CA GLY A 18 4.86 -4.35 1.46
C GLY A 18 3.49 -4.99 1.21
N GLU A 19 2.81 -5.42 2.27
CA GLU A 19 1.46 -6.00 2.17
C GLU A 19 0.46 -5.04 1.55
N SER A 20 0.37 -3.80 2.06
CA SER A 20 -0.60 -2.83 1.56
C SER A 20 -0.37 -2.47 0.08
N SER A 21 0.89 -2.39 -0.35
CA SER A 21 1.27 -2.17 -1.75
C SER A 21 0.86 -3.36 -2.64
N LEU A 22 1.15 -4.59 -2.22
CA LEU A 22 0.78 -5.80 -2.97
C LEU A 22 -0.73 -5.98 -3.05
N SER A 23 -1.44 -5.72 -1.95
CA SER A 23 -2.90 -5.71 -1.91
C SER A 23 -3.48 -4.67 -2.87
N ALA A 24 -2.86 -3.50 -2.98
CA ALA A 24 -3.26 -2.46 -3.93
C ALA A 24 -3.00 -2.87 -5.38
N VAL A 25 -1.87 -3.53 -5.68
CA VAL A 25 -1.61 -4.09 -7.01
C VAL A 25 -2.64 -5.15 -7.38
N LYS A 26 -2.96 -6.07 -6.45
CA LYS A 26 -4.01 -7.08 -6.66
C LYS A 26 -5.37 -6.42 -6.93
N ALA A 27 -5.74 -5.40 -6.15
CA ALA A 27 -7.00 -4.68 -6.31
C ALA A 27 -7.05 -3.87 -7.61
N ALA A 28 -5.95 -3.23 -7.99
CA ALA A 28 -5.82 -2.50 -9.25
C ALA A 28 -5.97 -3.43 -10.46
N LYS A 29 -5.42 -4.65 -10.41
CA LYS A 29 -5.62 -5.67 -11.45
C LYS A 29 -7.08 -6.10 -11.59
N VAL A 30 -7.82 -6.17 -10.48
CA VAL A 30 -9.26 -6.47 -10.51
C VAL A 30 -10.05 -5.29 -11.08
N ARG A 31 -9.71 -4.05 -10.71
CA ARG A 31 -10.43 -2.86 -11.13
C ARG A 31 -10.17 -2.47 -12.58
N TRP A 32 -8.93 -2.57 -13.03
CA TRP A 32 -8.47 -2.10 -14.33
C TRP A 32 -7.68 -3.18 -15.10
N PRO A 33 -8.26 -4.37 -15.35
CA PRO A 33 -7.53 -5.52 -15.89
C PRO A 33 -6.75 -5.20 -17.16
N ASN A 34 -7.36 -4.46 -18.10
CA ASN A 34 -6.75 -4.11 -19.39
C ASN A 34 -5.50 -3.22 -19.27
N LEU A 35 -5.30 -2.52 -18.14
CA LEU A 35 -4.09 -1.71 -17.92
C LEU A 35 -2.90 -2.59 -17.51
N PHE A 36 -3.16 -3.84 -17.12
CA PHE A 36 -2.16 -4.79 -16.63
C PHE A 36 -1.77 -5.87 -17.64
N ASP A 37 -2.30 -5.83 -18.87
CA ASP A 37 -2.03 -6.84 -19.90
C ASP A 37 -0.53 -6.96 -20.23
N ASP A 38 0.18 -5.82 -20.30
CA ASP A 38 1.62 -5.74 -20.58
C ASP A 38 2.47 -5.53 -19.31
N VAL A 39 1.93 -5.80 -18.12
CA VAL A 39 2.60 -5.56 -16.83
C VAL A 39 3.25 -6.83 -16.30
N ASP A 40 4.56 -6.92 -16.49
CA ASP A 40 5.37 -8.01 -15.95
C ASP A 40 5.74 -7.81 -14.46
N SER A 41 6.44 -8.80 -13.89
CA SER A 41 6.87 -8.75 -12.48
C SER A 41 7.85 -7.61 -12.20
N THR A 42 8.67 -7.19 -13.17
CA THR A 42 9.66 -6.13 -12.98
C THR A 42 8.99 -4.76 -12.82
N VAL A 43 7.89 -4.53 -13.54
CA VAL A 43 7.08 -3.33 -13.39
C VAL A 43 6.34 -3.36 -12.04
N VAL A 44 5.82 -4.51 -11.63
CA VAL A 44 5.19 -4.67 -10.30
C VAL A 44 6.18 -4.39 -9.19
N ASP A 45 7.39 -4.96 -9.25
CA ASP A 45 8.44 -4.74 -8.25
C ASP A 45 8.82 -3.24 -8.18
N TRP A 46 8.97 -2.59 -9.33
CA TRP A 46 9.22 -1.14 -9.39
C TRP A 46 8.08 -0.33 -8.76
N ILE A 47 6.81 -0.69 -9.00
CA ILE A 47 5.65 -0.04 -8.37
C ILE A 47 5.74 -0.21 -6.86
N VAL A 48 5.98 -1.43 -6.35
CA VAL A 48 6.10 -1.69 -4.92
C VAL A 48 7.23 -0.88 -4.30
N ASP A 49 8.38 -0.75 -4.96
CA ASP A 49 9.48 0.10 -4.51
C ASP A 49 9.06 1.58 -4.43
N GLN A 50 8.36 2.10 -5.45
CA GLN A 50 7.87 3.48 -5.43
C GLN A 50 6.81 3.69 -4.34
N MET A 51 5.97 2.69 -4.09
CA MET A 51 4.94 2.74 -3.03
C MET A 51 5.54 2.95 -1.64
N HIS A 52 6.75 2.41 -1.36
CA HIS A 52 7.46 2.70 -0.11
C HIS A 52 7.85 4.18 0.01
N ILE A 53 8.19 4.82 -1.11
CA ILE A 53 8.54 6.24 -1.13
C ILE A 53 7.30 7.11 -0.93
N VAL A 54 6.20 6.82 -1.64
CA VAL A 54 4.96 7.60 -1.55
C VAL A 54 4.10 7.26 -0.33
N ARG A 55 4.48 6.26 0.48
CA ARG A 55 3.74 5.86 1.68
C ARG A 55 3.34 7.02 2.61
N PRO A 56 4.14 8.08 2.81
CA PRO A 56 3.77 9.20 3.68
C PRO A 56 2.51 9.96 3.27
N VAL A 57 2.10 9.93 1.99
CA VAL A 57 0.89 10.64 1.54
C VAL A 57 -0.40 9.85 1.73
N VAL A 58 -0.30 8.57 2.09
CA VAL A 58 -1.44 7.66 2.19
C VAL A 58 -2.10 7.81 3.56
N GLU A 59 -3.32 8.33 3.56
CA GLU A 59 -4.16 8.48 4.76
C GLU A 59 -5.14 7.31 4.91
N THR A 60 -5.61 6.76 3.79
CA THR A 60 -6.61 5.69 3.76
C THR A 60 -6.24 4.61 2.74
N GLY A 61 -6.63 3.36 3.01
CA GLY A 61 -6.16 2.20 2.25
C GLY A 61 -6.45 2.27 0.74
N TYR A 62 -7.57 2.85 0.33
CA TYR A 62 -7.96 2.93 -1.08
C TYR A 62 -7.03 3.83 -1.91
N GLU A 63 -6.34 4.78 -1.27
CA GLU A 63 -5.41 5.68 -1.95
C GLU A 63 -4.22 4.91 -2.53
N ASN A 64 -3.87 3.76 -1.95
CA ASN A 64 -2.86 2.89 -2.53
C ASN A 64 -3.23 2.41 -3.94
N LEU A 65 -4.51 2.14 -4.23
CA LEU A 65 -4.94 1.75 -5.57
C LEU A 65 -4.70 2.88 -6.57
N LEU A 66 -5.00 4.11 -6.16
CA LEU A 66 -4.82 5.29 -6.99
C LEU A 66 -3.34 5.52 -7.28
N LEU A 67 -2.48 5.38 -6.27
CA LEU A 67 -1.03 5.50 -6.43
C LEU A 67 -0.48 4.41 -7.36
N VAL A 68 -0.91 3.15 -7.20
CA VAL A 68 -0.50 2.05 -8.09
C VAL A 68 -0.83 2.39 -9.55
N ARG A 69 -2.05 2.83 -9.85
CA ARG A 69 -2.43 3.20 -11.22
C ARG A 69 -1.67 4.42 -11.71
N LEU A 70 -1.47 5.44 -10.88
CA LEU A 70 -0.74 6.66 -11.27
C LEU A 70 0.72 6.35 -11.60
N LEU A 71 1.38 5.53 -10.76
CA LEU A 71 2.74 5.04 -10.99
C LEU A 71 2.82 4.21 -12.28
N LEU A 72 1.79 3.41 -12.57
CA LEU A 72 1.72 2.65 -13.80
C LEU A 72 1.60 3.56 -15.03
N GLU A 73 0.73 4.59 -15.00
CA GLU A 73 0.60 5.58 -16.08
C GLU A 73 1.90 6.41 -16.26
N MET A 74 2.64 6.69 -15.17
CA MET A 74 3.97 7.33 -15.26
C MET A 74 4.96 6.45 -16.01
N ARG A 75 4.99 5.15 -15.70
CA ARG A 75 5.94 4.17 -16.25
C ARG A 75 5.62 3.76 -17.68
N LEU A 76 4.33 3.67 -18.03
CA LEU A 76 3.83 3.17 -19.31
C LEU A 76 3.04 4.26 -20.05
N PRO A 77 3.69 4.99 -20.98
CA PRO A 77 3.03 6.07 -21.72
C PRO A 77 1.79 5.63 -22.52
N SER A 78 1.73 4.37 -22.95
CA SER A 78 0.64 3.82 -23.75
C SER A 78 -0.71 3.76 -23.04
N ILE A 79 -0.72 3.70 -21.71
CA ILE A 79 -1.95 3.56 -20.92
C ILE A 79 -2.38 4.87 -20.25
N ARG A 80 -1.63 5.96 -20.47
CA ARG A 80 -1.89 7.25 -19.82
C ARG A 80 -3.30 7.73 -20.16
N LYS A 81 -4.05 8.03 -19.11
CA LYS A 81 -5.37 8.66 -19.20
C LYS A 81 -5.38 9.97 -18.44
N SER A 82 -4.66 10.03 -17.31
CA SER A 82 -4.63 11.20 -16.45
C SER A 82 -3.85 12.35 -17.07
N SER A 83 -4.37 13.57 -16.94
CA SER A 83 -3.70 14.79 -17.41
C SER A 83 -2.42 15.11 -16.63
N VAL A 84 -2.26 14.51 -15.46
CA VAL A 84 -1.17 14.79 -14.52
C VAL A 84 -0.01 13.80 -14.59
N SER A 85 -0.13 12.68 -15.32
CA SER A 85 0.90 11.62 -15.35
C SER A 85 2.13 11.96 -16.18
N GLU A 86 1.99 12.83 -17.19
CA GLU A 86 3.10 13.20 -18.06
C GLU A 86 4.15 14.04 -17.32
N GLY A 87 5.39 13.54 -17.26
CA GLY A 87 6.49 14.23 -16.57
C GLY A 87 6.33 14.30 -15.05
N LEU A 88 5.37 13.55 -14.48
CA LEU A 88 5.20 13.45 -13.03
C LEU A 88 6.38 12.68 -12.43
N THR A 89 6.80 13.09 -11.24
CA THR A 89 7.82 12.40 -10.45
C THR A 89 7.23 12.02 -9.09
N VAL A 90 7.91 11.10 -8.42
CA VAL A 90 7.50 10.63 -7.08
C VAL A 90 7.55 11.77 -6.06
N GLU A 91 8.53 12.67 -6.16
CA GLU A 91 8.64 13.86 -5.31
C GLU A 91 7.44 14.78 -5.51
N ARG A 92 6.98 14.97 -6.75
CA ARG A 92 5.79 15.78 -7.03
C ARG A 92 4.51 15.15 -6.47
N ILE A 93 4.44 13.82 -6.42
CA ILE A 93 3.34 13.12 -5.74
C ILE A 93 3.39 13.43 -4.24
N LEU A 94 4.56 13.29 -3.61
CA LEU A 94 4.75 13.61 -2.19
C LEU A 94 4.29 15.04 -1.85
N ASP A 95 4.68 16.02 -2.67
CA ASP A 95 4.40 17.43 -2.42
C ASP A 95 2.94 17.84 -2.71
N ASN A 96 2.26 17.14 -3.63
CA ASN A 96 0.98 17.61 -4.19
C ASN A 96 -0.15 16.57 -4.17
N TRP A 97 -0.03 15.48 -3.42
CA TRP A 97 -1.01 14.39 -3.43
C TRP A 97 -2.45 14.86 -3.23
N LEU A 98 -2.68 15.78 -2.28
CA LEU A 98 -4.02 16.33 -2.00
C LEU A 98 -4.64 17.06 -3.21
N LYS A 99 -3.83 17.60 -4.12
CA LYS A 99 -4.28 18.25 -5.36
C LYS A 99 -4.42 17.25 -6.51
N LEU A 100 -3.54 16.25 -6.59
CA LEU A 100 -3.55 15.23 -7.64
C LEU A 100 -4.71 14.24 -7.48
N LYS A 101 -4.98 13.80 -6.25
CA LYS A 101 -6.02 12.83 -5.90
C LYS A 101 -7.41 13.17 -6.47
N PRO A 102 -7.97 14.38 -6.27
CA PRO A 102 -9.30 14.70 -6.83
C PRO A 102 -9.31 14.70 -8.36
N ILE A 103 -8.21 15.15 -9.01
CA ILE A 103 -8.10 15.18 -10.48
C ILE A 103 -8.17 13.76 -11.05
N ILE A 104 -7.32 12.86 -10.54
CA ILE A 104 -7.28 11.48 -11.06
C ILE A 104 -8.56 10.71 -10.73
N MET A 105 -9.18 10.95 -9.58
CA MET A 105 -10.48 10.35 -9.22
C MET A 105 -11.56 10.74 -10.24
N GLU A 106 -11.63 12.02 -10.62
CA GLU A 106 -12.59 12.54 -11.60
C GLU A 106 -12.28 12.00 -13.01
N GLU A 107 -11.03 12.12 -13.48
CA GLU A 107 -10.62 11.69 -14.82
C GLU A 107 -10.77 10.17 -15.02
N TRP A 108 -10.55 9.40 -13.96
CA TRP A 108 -10.73 7.95 -14.00
C TRP A 108 -12.18 7.53 -13.80
N GLY A 109 -13.05 8.40 -13.29
CA GLY A 109 -14.46 8.12 -13.01
C GLY A 109 -14.63 7.18 -11.82
N GLU A 110 -13.76 7.29 -10.82
CA GLU A 110 -13.75 6.42 -9.66
C GLU A 110 -14.57 7.00 -8.50
N GLN A 111 -15.13 6.11 -7.69
CA GLN A 111 -15.86 6.46 -6.47
C GLN A 111 -15.13 5.92 -5.25
N ARG A 112 -15.07 6.73 -4.20
CA ARG A 112 -14.29 6.41 -2.99
C ARG A 112 -14.76 5.11 -2.34
N GLU A 113 -16.06 4.97 -2.19
CA GLU A 113 -16.70 3.84 -1.51
C GLU A 113 -16.42 2.52 -2.23
N GLU A 114 -16.53 2.52 -3.58
CA GLU A 114 -16.22 1.34 -4.40
C GLU A 114 -14.76 0.88 -4.25
N LEU A 115 -13.82 1.83 -4.18
CA LEU A 115 -12.40 1.52 -4.00
C LEU A 115 -12.08 1.04 -2.59
N ILE A 116 -12.75 1.58 -1.57
CA ILE A 116 -12.62 1.10 -0.17
C ILE A 116 -13.08 -0.34 -0.08
N ASP A 117 -14.28 -0.65 -0.59
CA ASP A 117 -14.86 -1.98 -0.54
C ASP A 117 -14.01 -3.00 -1.31
N LEU A 118 -13.54 -2.62 -2.50
CA LEU A 118 -12.68 -3.47 -3.31
C LEU A 118 -11.34 -3.76 -2.61
N PHE A 119 -10.70 -2.76 -2.03
CA PHE A 119 -9.43 -2.94 -1.33
C PHE A 119 -9.58 -3.86 -0.12
N GLY A 120 -10.63 -3.67 0.68
CA GLY A 120 -10.95 -4.53 1.82
C GLY A 120 -11.15 -5.97 1.37
N LYS A 121 -12.05 -6.19 0.41
CA LYS A 121 -12.37 -7.51 -0.13
C LYS A 121 -11.15 -8.27 -0.65
N VAL A 122 -10.27 -7.60 -1.41
CA VAL A 122 -9.07 -8.26 -1.97
C VAL A 122 -8.10 -8.68 -0.87
N ARG A 123 -7.98 -7.90 0.20
CA ARG A 123 -7.15 -8.25 1.36
C ARG A 123 -7.74 -9.43 2.11
N ASP A 124 -9.04 -9.40 2.37
CA ASP A 124 -9.75 -10.48 3.06
C ASP A 124 -9.64 -11.79 2.28
N GLU A 125 -9.90 -11.76 0.97
CA GLU A 125 -9.74 -12.93 0.11
C GLU A 125 -8.30 -13.45 0.07
N TRP A 126 -7.30 -12.57 0.14
CA TRP A 126 -5.89 -13.01 0.17
C TRP A 126 -5.57 -13.69 1.50
N MET A 127 -5.99 -13.13 2.63
CA MET A 127 -5.84 -13.75 3.95
C MET A 127 -6.53 -15.11 4.02
N GLU A 128 -7.74 -15.23 3.48
CA GLU A 128 -8.51 -16.49 3.48
C GLU A 128 -7.87 -17.58 2.61
N LYS A 129 -7.39 -17.22 1.42
CA LYS A 129 -6.86 -18.19 0.43
C LYS A 129 -5.42 -18.59 0.70
N ASP A 130 -4.59 -17.66 1.17
CA ASP A 130 -3.17 -17.87 1.38
C ASP A 130 -2.62 -16.97 2.49
N LEU A 131 -2.98 -17.32 3.72
CA LEU A 131 -2.53 -16.64 4.92
C LEU A 131 -0.99 -16.60 5.02
N ALA A 132 -0.30 -17.64 4.54
CA ALA A 132 1.15 -17.73 4.64
C ALA A 132 1.84 -16.67 3.76
N SER A 133 1.39 -16.49 2.51
CA SER A 133 1.95 -15.43 1.67
C SER A 133 1.51 -14.03 2.11
N TRP A 134 0.31 -13.88 2.67
CA TRP A 134 -0.11 -12.61 3.28
C TRP A 134 0.76 -12.23 4.48
N ILE A 135 1.05 -13.17 5.39
CA ILE A 135 1.99 -12.95 6.50
C ILE A 135 3.39 -12.67 5.95
N GLY A 136 3.85 -13.39 4.93
CA GLY A 136 5.17 -13.19 4.32
C GLY A 136 5.38 -11.81 3.67
N ALA A 137 4.30 -11.13 3.31
CA ALA A 137 4.32 -9.75 2.81
C ALA A 137 4.45 -8.69 3.93
N ASN A 138 4.19 -9.07 5.18
CA ASN A 138 4.34 -8.23 6.36
C ASN A 138 5.70 -8.51 7.00
N ARG A 139 6.65 -7.58 6.88
CA ARG A 139 8.01 -7.75 7.39
C ARG A 139 8.15 -7.04 8.73
N PHE A 140 8.87 -7.62 9.68
CA PHE A 140 9.30 -6.86 10.86
C PHE A 140 10.44 -5.92 10.48
N TYR A 141 10.49 -4.74 11.11
CA TYR A 141 11.66 -3.87 10.95
C TYR A 141 12.92 -4.59 11.47
N PRO A 142 14.10 -4.33 10.86
CA PRO A 142 15.34 -4.97 11.27
C PRO A 142 15.60 -4.82 12.77
N GLY A 143 15.90 -5.93 13.44
CA GLY A 143 16.19 -5.98 14.88
C GLY A 143 14.96 -6.01 15.80
N VAL A 144 13.74 -5.72 15.32
CA VAL A 144 12.53 -5.75 16.16
C VAL A 144 12.24 -7.14 16.70
N ALA A 145 12.30 -8.17 15.86
CA ALA A 145 12.01 -9.54 16.29
C ALA A 145 12.95 -10.01 17.41
N ASP A 146 14.22 -9.62 17.35
CA ASP A 146 15.20 -9.93 18.38
C ASP A 146 14.97 -9.10 19.64
N ALA A 147 14.71 -7.79 19.50
CA ALA A 147 14.38 -6.91 20.62
C ALA A 147 13.17 -7.41 21.42
N LEU A 148 12.13 -7.90 20.73
CA LEU A 148 10.94 -8.50 21.37
C LEU A 148 11.28 -9.79 22.11
N LYS A 149 12.11 -10.67 21.53
CA LYS A 149 12.50 -11.95 22.15
C LYS A 149 13.40 -11.77 23.37
N PHE A 150 14.29 -10.78 23.35
CA PHE A 150 15.27 -10.56 24.41
C PHE A 150 14.82 -9.56 25.48
N SER A 151 13.64 -8.95 25.31
CA SER A 151 13.07 -8.04 26.30
C SER A 151 12.79 -8.76 27.63
N SER A 152 13.23 -8.17 28.73
CA SER A 152 12.85 -8.55 30.10
C SER A 152 11.66 -7.73 30.63
N SER A 153 11.15 -6.80 29.82
CA SER A 153 10.03 -5.91 30.11
C SER A 153 8.71 -6.49 29.62
N SER A 154 7.60 -6.12 30.25
CA SER A 154 6.27 -6.51 29.76
C SER A 154 5.94 -5.74 28.49
N ILE A 155 5.54 -6.46 27.44
CA ILE A 155 5.22 -5.89 26.12
C ILE A 155 3.74 -6.15 25.83
N TYR A 156 3.05 -5.09 25.40
CA TYR A 156 1.67 -5.13 24.95
C TYR A 156 1.57 -4.54 23.54
N ILE A 157 0.72 -5.15 22.71
CA ILE A 157 0.32 -4.54 21.43
C ILE A 157 -0.94 -3.72 21.69
N VAL A 158 -0.91 -2.45 21.32
CA VAL A 158 -2.07 -1.55 21.35
C VAL A 158 -2.47 -1.28 19.92
N THR A 159 -3.65 -1.74 19.52
CA THR A 159 -4.16 -1.55 18.16
C THR A 159 -5.61 -1.09 18.18
N THR A 160 -5.98 -0.28 17.19
CA THR A 160 -7.38 0.10 16.93
C THR A 160 -8.09 -0.89 16.00
N LYS A 161 -7.39 -1.90 15.49
CA LYS A 161 -7.97 -2.95 14.65
C LYS A 161 -8.83 -3.88 15.52
N GLN A 162 -9.95 -4.32 14.98
CA GLN A 162 -10.85 -5.25 15.67
C GLN A 162 -10.18 -6.62 15.81
N VAL A 163 -10.38 -7.26 16.96
CA VAL A 163 -9.85 -8.59 17.32
C VAL A 163 -10.88 -9.66 17.00
#